data_AF-A0A4Y7RT21-F1
#
_entry.id   AF-A0A4Y7RT21-F1
#
_cell.length_a   1.000
_cell.length_b   1.000
_cell.length_c   1.000
_cell.angle_alpha   90.00
_cell.angle_beta   90.00
_cell.angle_gamma   90.00
#
_symmetry.space_group_name_H-M   'P 1'
#
loop_
_entity.id
_entity.type
_entity.pdbx_description
1 polymer ?
#
loop_
_entity_poly.entity_id
_entity_poly.type
_entity_poly.pdbx_seq_one_letter_code
_entity_poly.pdbx_strand_id
1 'polypeptide(L)' 'MATTTTLRMSFKNQTGNTVNISLDNPKPDLTAAAVETAMDLVIAKNIFTTSGGDLVSKYDAKIISTETTDLYTPPV' A
#
# COMPACT_ATOMS: atom_id res chain seq x y z
N MET A 1 0.61 -22.98 -5.39
CA MET A 1 0.90 -21.92 -4.40
C MET A 1 0.82 -20.60 -5.14
N ALA A 2 -0.16 -19.76 -4.79
CA ALA A 2 -0.22 -18.39 -5.30
C ALA A 2 0.24 -17.46 -4.19
N THR A 3 1.38 -16.80 -4.39
CA THR A 3 1.87 -15.77 -3.48
C THR A 3 1.43 -14.43 -4.04
N THR A 4 0.46 -13.79 -3.39
CA THR A 4 0.02 -12.44 -3.73
C THR A 4 0.58 -11.48 -2.71
N THR A 5 1.36 -10.52 -3.18
CA THR A 5 1.91 -9.47 -2.33
C THR A 5 1.13 -8.20 -2.62
N THR A 6 0.66 -7.53 -1.56
CA THR A 6 -0.02 -6.24 -1.66
C THR A 6 0.67 -5.26 -0.72
N LEU A 7 1.12 -4.13 -1.24
CA LEU A 7 1.67 -3.05 -0.44
C LEU A 7 0.53 -2.12 -0.04
N ARG A 8 0.22 -2.08 1.27
CA ARG A 8 -0.76 -1.16 1.83
C ARG A 8 -0.05 -0.01 2.50
N MET A 9 -0.25 1.18 1.95
CA MET A 9 0.24 2.43 2.50
C MET A 9 -0.94 3.20 3.10
N SER A 10 -0.71 3.83 4.23
CA SER A 10 -1.67 4.66 4.96
C SER A 10 -1.05 6.02 5.15
N PHE A 11 -1.82 7.05 4.85
CA PHE A 11 -1.41 8.45 4.94
C PHE A 11 -2.43 9.22 5.74
N LYS A 12 -2.03 10.32 6.37
CA LYS A 12 -2.96 11.32 6.88
C LYS A 12 -3.03 12.49 5.93
N ASN A 13 -4.25 12.96 5.72
CA ASN A 13 -4.49 14.20 5.02
C ASN A 13 -4.53 15.39 5.99
N GLN A 14 -4.60 16.58 5.40
CA GLN A 14 -4.57 17.87 6.07
C GLN A 14 -5.74 18.06 7.05
N THR A 15 -6.88 17.39 6.81
CA THR A 15 -8.05 17.36 7.70
C THR A 15 -7.92 16.34 8.83
N GLY A 16 -6.86 15.52 8.84
CA GLY A 16 -6.62 14.47 9.84
C GLY A 16 -7.27 13.12 9.52
N ASN A 17 -7.90 12.98 8.35
CA ASN A 17 -8.45 11.70 7.89
C ASN A 17 -7.34 10.78 7.38
N THR A 18 -7.52 9.48 7.61
CA THR A 18 -6.60 8.45 7.14
C THR A 18 -7.01 7.96 5.76
N VAL A 19 -6.06 7.98 4.83
CA VAL A 19 -6.23 7.55 3.44
C VAL A 19 -5.39 6.31 3.23
N ASN A 20 -6.03 5.22 2.81
CA ASN A 20 -5.36 3.96 2.52
C ASN A 20 -5.20 3.76 1.02
N ILE A 21 -3.97 3.53 0.59
CA ILE A 21 -3.61 3.19 -0.78
C ILE A 21 -3.07 1.76 -0.76
N SER A 22 -3.77 0.84 -1.42
CA SER A 22 -3.31 -0.53 -1.67
C SER A 22 -2.76 -0.62 -3.09
N LEU A 23 -1.55 -1.14 -3.21
CA LEU A 23 -0.90 -1.43 -4.47
C LEU A 23 -0.68 -2.93 -4.58
N ASP A 24 -1.37 -3.56 -5.51
CA ASP A 24 -1.20 -4.98 -5.83
C ASP A 24 0.04 -5.17 -6.71
N ASN A 25 0.77 -6.26 -6.48
CA ASN A 25 2.07 -6.53 -7.11
C ASN A 25 3.12 -5.42 -6.88
N PRO A 26 3.45 -5.12 -5.61
CA PRO A 26 4.60 -4.29 -5.30
C PRO A 26 5.88 -4.93 -5.86
N LYS A 27 6.81 -4.09 -6.32
CA LYS A 27 8.14 -4.51 -6.76
C LYS A 27 8.79 -5.47 -5.74
N PRO A 28 9.36 -6.62 -6.16
CA PRO A 28 9.84 -7.64 -5.24
C PRO A 28 11.00 -7.19 -4.33
N ASP A 29 11.79 -6.20 -4.76
CA ASP A 29 12.86 -5.57 -3.97
C ASP A 29 12.40 -4.31 -3.21
N LEU A 30 11.14 -4.25 -2.77
CA LEU A 30 10.66 -3.14 -1.96
C LEU A 30 11.22 -3.22 -0.54
N THR A 31 12.26 -2.43 -0.31
CA THR A 31 12.80 -2.15 1.02
C THR A 31 11.99 -1.06 1.72
N ALA A 32 12.07 -1.00 3.05
CA ALA A 32 11.44 0.05 3.84
C ALA A 32 11.80 1.46 3.33
N ALA A 33 13.07 1.69 2.97
CA ALA A 33 13.53 2.96 2.41
C ALA A 33 12.87 3.32 1.06
N ALA A 34 12.65 2.33 0.18
CA ALA A 34 11.96 2.55 -1.08
C ALA A 34 10.47 2.88 -0.86
N VAL A 35 9.82 2.22 0.10
CA VAL A 35 8.44 2.54 0.51
C VAL A 35 8.36 3.96 1.09
N GLU A 36 9.28 4.34 1.97
CA GLU A 36 9.34 5.70 2.51
C GLU A 36 9.54 6.76 1.43
N THR A 37 10.46 6.51 0.48
CA THR A 37 10.70 7.41 -0.64
C THR A 37 9.46 7.54 -1.53
N ALA A 38 8.76 6.42 -1.77
CA ALA A 38 7.49 6.43 -2.50
C ALA A 38 6.41 7.22 -1.75
N MET A 39 6.30 7.04 -0.42
CA MET A 39 5.39 7.80 0.43
C MET A 39 5.68 9.30 0.39
N ASP A 40 6.96 9.68 0.48
CA ASP A 40 7.38 11.08 0.43
C ASP A 40 7.13 11.67 -0.97
N LEU A 41 7.36 10.90 -2.04
CA LEU A 41 7.00 11.30 -3.40
C LEU A 41 5.49 11.48 -3.57
N VAL A 42 4.67 10.60 -2.98
CA VAL A 42 3.21 10.69 -3.02
C VAL A 42 2.72 11.96 -2.35
N ILE A 43 3.29 12.30 -1.18
CA ILE A 43 3.02 13.55 -0.45
C ILE A 43 3.52 14.77 -1.26
N ALA A 44 4.76 14.74 -1.75
CA ALA A 44 5.37 15.84 -2.48
C ALA A 44 4.71 16.12 -3.84
N LYS A 45 4.29 15.06 -4.54
CA LYS A 45 3.53 15.16 -5.79
C LYS A 45 2.14 15.70 -5.54
N ASN A 46 1.57 15.43 -4.37
CA ASN A 46 0.25 15.86 -3.96
C ASN A 46 -0.83 15.55 -5.03
N ILE A 47 -0.62 14.44 -5.75
CA ILE A 47 -1.43 14.02 -6.90
C ILE A 47 -2.69 13.27 -6.48
N PHE A 48 -2.79 12.89 -5.21
CA PHE A 48 -3.94 12.21 -4.65
C PHE A 48 -4.82 13.22 -3.93
N THR A 49 -5.86 13.68 -4.62
CA THR A 49 -6.90 14.51 -4.03
C THR A 49 -7.79 13.62 -3.16
N THR A 50 -7.84 13.93 -1.87
CA THR A 50 -8.69 13.21 -0.91
C THR A 50 -9.79 14.13 -0.42
N SER A 51 -10.86 13.58 0.12
CA SER A 51 -12.01 14.37 0.61
C SER A 51 -11.64 15.38 1.71
N GLY A 52 -10.50 15.17 2.40
CA GLY A 52 -9.97 16.08 3.42
C GLY A 52 -8.71 16.84 2.97
N GLY A 53 -8.52 17.03 1.67
CA GLY A 53 -7.41 17.78 1.10
C GLY A 53 -6.16 16.93 0.88
N ASP A 54 -5.02 17.60 0.98
CA ASP A 54 -3.71 17.09 0.61
C ASP A 54 -3.17 16.07 1.60
N LEU A 55 -2.36 15.12 1.14
CA LEU A 55 -1.63 14.19 2.01
C LEU A 55 -0.51 14.96 2.72
N VAL A 56 -0.54 15.01 4.05
CA VAL A 56 0.45 15.79 4.84
C VAL A 56 1.44 14.93 5.59
N SER A 57 1.09 13.68 5.90
CA SER A 57 2.01 12.78 6.59
C SER A 57 1.80 11.31 6.25
N LYS A 58 2.89 10.55 6.32
CA LYS A 58 2.89 9.09 6.28
C LYS A 58 2.43 8.54 7.62
N TYR A 59 1.41 7.67 7.60
CA TYR A 59 0.85 7.09 8.81
C TYR A 59 1.41 5.69 9.05
N ASP A 60 1.34 4.82 8.06
CA ASP A 60 1.75 3.41 8.20
C ASP A 60 1.97 2.76 6.83
N ALA A 61 2.94 1.86 6.71
CA ALA A 61 3.22 1.11 5.48
C ALA A 61 3.42 -0.36 5.80
N LYS A 62 2.64 -1.23 5.17
CA LYS A 62 2.68 -2.67 5.42
C LYS A 62 2.67 -3.43 4.11
N ILE A 63 3.61 -4.35 3.98
CA ILE A 63 3.60 -5.35 2.92
C ILE A 63 2.80 -6.54 3.44
N ILE A 64 1.72 -6.87 2.75
CA ILE A 64 0.86 -8.02 3.05
C ILE A 64 1.22 -9.10 2.04
N SER A 65 1.91 -10.14 2.49
CA SER A 65 2.18 -11.33 1.71
C SER A 65 1.12 -12.38 2.04
N THR A 66 0.26 -12.67 1.08
CA THR A 66 -0.78 -13.69 1.21
C THR A 66 -0.34 -14.92 0.46
N GLU A 67 -0.10 -16.01 1.19
CA GLU A 67 0.17 -17.32 0.62
C GLU A 67 -1.12 -18.13 0.57
N THR A 68 -1.63 -18.36 -0.64
CA THR A 68 -2.76 -19.27 -0.84
C THR A 68 -2.23 -20.65 -1.20
N THR A 69 -2.41 -21.58 -0.26
CA THR A 69 -2.21 -23.01 -0.50
C THR A 69 -3.57 -23.61 -0.79
N ASP A 70 -3.73 -24.09 -2.02
CA ASP A 70 -4.94 -24.77 -2.44
C ASP A 70 -4.94 -26.18 -1.83
N LEU A 71 -5.83 -26.41 -0.87
CA LEU A 71 -5.89 -27.65 -0.09
C LEU A 71 -6.88 -28.66 -0.67
N TYR A 72 -7.73 -28.25 -1.60
CA TYR A 72 -8.73 -29.12 -2.22
C TYR A 72 -9.17 -28.60 -3.58
N THR A 73 -8.76 -29.30 -4.64
CA THR A 73 -9.34 -29.14 -5.97
C THR A 73 -10.45 -30.19 -6.12
N PRO A 74 -11.74 -29.79 -6.25
CA PRO A 74 -12.80 -30.74 -6.54
C PRO A 74 -12.54 -31.41 -7.90
N PRO A 75 -12.66 -32.74 -7.99
CA PRO A 75 -12.51 -33.44 -9.27
C PRO A 75 -13.65 -33.04 -10.21
N VAL A 76 -13.29 -32.80 -11.48
CA VAL A 76 -14.23 -32.56 -12.60
C VAL A 76 -14.94 -33.83 -13.04
#